data_AF-A0A2H0IM30-F1
#
_entry.id   AF-A0A2H0IM30-F1
#
_cell.length_a   1.000
_cell.length_b   1.000
_cell.length_c   1.000
_cell.angle_alpha   90.00
_cell.angle_beta   90.00
_cell.angle_gamma   90.00
#
_symmetry.space_group_name_H-M   'P 1'
#
loop_
_entity.id
_entity.type
_entity.pdbx_description
1 polymer ?
#
loop_
_entity_poly.entity_id
_entity_poly.type
_entity_poly.pdbx_seq_one_letter_code
_entity_poly.pdbx_strand_id
1 'polypeptide(L)'
;MRSIDQSSFFKILSGQDYEFLINGFSFRIFEDVRIKNSRCSSAHTLKFGNSRFKSVFFSDLDLSSNVIFNHCTFETIEIACSGIQSIQFKNCIIDKLLVSRNKWFNELLLADSQINTLLIKDNNKIDVLHIGCENLLDQAQIMNNGERNANQSRFFLCPERFNDITVKNLKTGRFELGTFGQFSNLNIDNITADEVIFKNCFEKSNNVQIGDFKPLSKASSVVKISDSYFNSSNFTNDFLSRENILIELENSIIDHNSGKFA
;
A
#
# COMPACT_ATOMS: atom_id res chain seq x y z
N MET A 1 -17.16 3.48 -25.55
CA MET A 1 -16.69 4.21 -24.36
C MET A 1 -16.73 5.70 -24.67
N ARG A 2 -17.42 6.51 -23.86
CA ARG A 2 -17.56 7.97 -24.12
C ARG A 2 -16.24 8.68 -23.82
N SER A 3 -15.93 9.77 -24.52
CA SER A 3 -14.84 10.66 -24.10
C SER A 3 -15.40 11.70 -23.15
N ILE A 4 -14.71 11.97 -22.04
CA ILE A 4 -15.02 13.11 -21.18
C ILE A 4 -13.77 13.97 -20.97
N ASP A 5 -14.00 15.25 -20.69
CA ASP A 5 -12.95 16.21 -20.35
C ASP A 5 -12.73 16.31 -18.84
N GLN A 6 -11.71 17.05 -18.43
CA GLN A 6 -11.45 17.34 -17.02
C GLN A 6 -12.65 17.98 -16.30
N SER A 7 -13.41 18.87 -16.95
CA SER A 7 -14.54 19.55 -16.30
C SER A 7 -15.65 18.58 -15.91
N SER A 8 -15.99 17.67 -16.82
CA SER A 8 -16.98 16.62 -16.61
C SER A 8 -16.51 15.65 -15.53
N PHE A 9 -15.23 15.25 -15.55
CA PHE A 9 -14.68 14.41 -14.50
C PHE A 9 -14.72 15.08 -13.12
N PHE A 10 -14.43 16.37 -13.04
CA PHE A 10 -14.54 17.13 -11.79
C PHE A 10 -15.98 17.19 -11.26
N LYS A 11 -16.98 17.35 -12.14
CA LYS A 11 -18.40 17.29 -11.76
C LYS A 11 -18.77 15.93 -11.17
N ILE A 12 -18.28 14.84 -11.76
CA ILE A 12 -18.46 13.49 -11.22
C ILE A 12 -17.84 13.38 -9.82
N LEU A 13 -16.56 13.77 -9.67
CA LEU A 13 -15.86 13.74 -8.38
C LEU A 13 -16.55 14.57 -7.30
N SER A 14 -17.15 15.68 -7.69
CA SER A 14 -17.87 16.59 -6.78
C SER A 14 -19.33 16.18 -6.54
N GLY A 15 -19.77 15.02 -7.09
CA GLY A 15 -21.14 14.53 -6.94
C GLY A 15 -22.21 15.36 -7.66
N GLN A 16 -21.83 16.16 -8.65
CA GLN A 16 -22.72 17.04 -9.41
C GLN A 16 -23.26 16.38 -10.68
N ASP A 17 -22.65 15.27 -11.12
CA ASP A 17 -23.10 14.50 -12.27
C ASP A 17 -24.05 13.37 -11.83
N TYR A 18 -25.35 13.69 -11.74
CA TYR A 18 -26.38 12.74 -11.34
C TYR A 18 -26.55 11.58 -12.32
N GLU A 19 -26.31 11.78 -13.63
CA GLU A 19 -26.40 10.70 -14.61
C GLU A 19 -25.35 9.63 -14.28
N PHE A 20 -24.11 10.04 -14.01
CA PHE A 20 -23.05 9.13 -13.60
C PHE A 20 -23.35 8.48 -12.25
N LEU A 21 -23.81 9.26 -11.26
CA LEU A 21 -24.10 8.73 -9.93
C LEU A 21 -25.19 7.65 -9.92
N ILE A 22 -26.22 7.81 -10.77
CA ILE A 22 -27.36 6.88 -10.84
C ILE A 22 -27.02 5.66 -11.71
N ASN A 23 -26.51 5.91 -12.93
CA ASN A 23 -26.39 4.85 -13.92
C ASN A 23 -25.00 4.19 -13.90
N GLY A 24 -23.96 4.97 -13.62
CA GLY A 24 -22.58 4.61 -13.90
C GLY A 24 -22.34 4.44 -15.41
N PHE A 25 -21.22 4.95 -15.92
CA PHE A 25 -20.83 4.64 -17.29
C PHE A 25 -19.32 4.67 -17.46
N SER A 26 -18.83 3.85 -18.38
CA SER A 26 -17.42 3.78 -18.74
C SER A 26 -17.04 4.89 -19.70
N PHE A 27 -15.92 5.55 -19.41
CA PHE A 27 -15.42 6.66 -20.21
C PHE A 27 -13.90 6.62 -20.38
N ARG A 28 -13.41 7.42 -21.32
CA ARG A 28 -12.00 7.65 -21.55
C ARG A 28 -11.67 9.13 -21.40
N ILE A 29 -10.55 9.43 -20.76
CA ILE A 29 -9.95 10.77 -20.73
C ILE A 29 -8.60 10.70 -21.44
N PHE A 30 -8.44 11.47 -22.51
CA PHE A 30 -7.23 11.48 -23.35
C PHE A 30 -6.18 12.48 -22.89
N GLU A 31 -6.57 13.41 -22.03
CA GLU A 31 -5.70 14.47 -21.50
C GLU A 31 -5.28 14.18 -20.06
N ASP A 32 -4.27 14.92 -19.60
CA ASP A 32 -3.87 14.91 -18.21
C ASP A 32 -4.92 15.69 -17.40
N VAL A 33 -5.50 15.03 -16.40
CA VAL A 33 -6.49 15.64 -15.51
C VAL A 33 -5.81 16.11 -14.24
N ARG A 34 -5.96 17.39 -13.90
CA ARG A 34 -5.39 17.97 -12.68
C ARG A 34 -6.47 18.61 -11.83
N ILE A 35 -6.81 17.98 -10.71
CA ILE A 35 -7.74 18.54 -9.73
C ILE A 35 -6.93 19.08 -8.55
N LYS A 36 -7.05 20.39 -8.31
CA LYS A 36 -6.26 21.08 -7.30
C LYS A 36 -7.12 21.95 -6.38
N ASN A 37 -6.70 22.13 -5.14
CA ASN A 37 -7.28 23.08 -4.18
C ASN A 37 -8.81 23.02 -4.10
N SER A 38 -9.35 21.81 -4.17
CA SER A 38 -10.78 21.59 -4.28
C SER A 38 -11.27 20.77 -3.10
N ARG A 39 -12.55 20.94 -2.76
CA ARG A 39 -13.25 20.05 -1.85
C ARG A 39 -14.24 19.24 -2.66
N CYS A 40 -13.95 17.96 -2.81
CA CYS A 40 -14.81 17.02 -3.52
C CYS A 40 -15.53 16.17 -2.48
N SER A 41 -16.84 16.37 -2.41
CA SER A 41 -17.70 15.74 -1.43
C SER A 41 -18.94 15.23 -2.13
N SER A 42 -19.11 13.92 -2.10
CA SER A 42 -20.30 13.19 -2.51
C SER A 42 -20.75 12.31 -1.34
N ALA A 43 -22.04 12.32 -1.06
CA ALA A 43 -22.66 11.40 -0.10
C ALA A 43 -22.63 9.93 -0.60
N HIS A 44 -22.34 9.73 -1.89
CA HIS A 44 -22.29 8.43 -2.52
C HIS A 44 -20.84 7.96 -2.70
N THR A 45 -20.64 6.64 -2.69
CA THR A 45 -19.39 6.05 -3.15
C THR A 45 -19.28 6.22 -4.67
N LEU A 46 -18.21 6.86 -5.13
CA LEU A 46 -17.95 7.05 -6.55
C LEU A 46 -17.31 5.77 -7.11
N LYS A 47 -17.98 5.13 -8.08
CA LYS A 47 -17.53 3.88 -8.69
C LYS A 47 -17.23 4.09 -10.17
N PHE A 48 -15.96 4.01 -10.53
CA PHE A 48 -15.49 4.09 -11.90
C PHE A 48 -15.24 2.67 -12.42
N GLY A 49 -16.03 2.23 -13.40
CA GLY A 49 -15.95 0.88 -13.96
C GLY A 49 -15.53 0.89 -15.42
N ASN A 50 -14.53 0.08 -15.77
CA ASN A 50 -14.04 -0.10 -17.15
C ASN A 50 -13.62 1.21 -17.84
N SER A 51 -13.11 2.19 -17.07
CA SER A 51 -12.70 3.50 -17.59
C SER A 51 -11.20 3.56 -17.90
N ARG A 52 -10.82 4.45 -18.82
CA ARG A 52 -9.42 4.67 -19.21
C ARG A 52 -9.00 6.10 -18.95
N PHE A 53 -7.91 6.27 -18.23
CA PHE A 53 -7.35 7.55 -17.91
C PHE A 53 -5.96 7.62 -18.50
N LYS A 54 -5.62 8.75 -19.14
CA LYS A 54 -4.23 9.03 -19.44
C LYS A 54 -3.48 9.26 -18.12
N SER A 55 -3.65 10.44 -17.53
CA SER A 55 -3.07 10.75 -16.22
C SER A 55 -4.05 11.51 -15.33
N VAL A 56 -4.04 11.23 -14.02
CA VAL A 56 -4.88 11.91 -13.03
C VAL A 56 -4.02 12.38 -11.86
N PHE A 57 -4.10 13.68 -11.55
CA PHE A 57 -3.33 14.30 -10.48
C PHE A 57 -4.28 14.99 -9.50
N PHE A 58 -4.31 14.50 -8.26
CA PHE A 58 -4.98 15.14 -7.13
C PHE A 58 -3.93 15.84 -6.29
N SER A 59 -4.06 17.16 -6.12
CA SER A 59 -3.13 17.96 -5.30
C SER A 59 -3.90 18.90 -4.38
N ASP A 60 -3.56 18.90 -3.09
CA ASP A 60 -4.22 19.79 -2.10
C ASP A 60 -5.76 19.65 -2.11
N LEU A 61 -6.24 18.42 -2.36
CA LEU A 61 -7.65 18.08 -2.44
C LEU A 61 -8.16 17.58 -1.09
N ASP A 62 -9.39 17.93 -0.72
CA ASP A 62 -10.15 17.24 0.32
C ASP A 62 -11.21 16.37 -0.36
N LEU A 63 -10.99 15.06 -0.39
CA LEU A 63 -11.87 14.06 -0.97
C LEU A 63 -12.50 13.23 0.16
N SER A 64 -13.66 13.69 0.63
CA SER A 64 -14.38 13.05 1.73
C SER A 64 -15.17 11.81 1.30
N SER A 65 -15.18 11.49 0.01
CA SER A 65 -15.92 10.36 -0.55
C SER A 65 -15.05 9.13 -0.72
N ASN A 66 -15.68 7.97 -0.63
CA ASN A 66 -15.06 6.71 -1.03
C ASN A 66 -15.01 6.64 -2.56
N VAL A 67 -13.85 6.34 -3.11
CA VAL A 67 -13.66 6.18 -4.55
C VAL A 67 -13.16 4.78 -4.87
N ILE A 68 -13.82 4.13 -5.81
CA ILE A 68 -13.48 2.79 -6.27
C ILE A 68 -13.23 2.84 -7.77
N PHE A 69 -12.02 2.50 -8.19
CA PHE A 69 -11.68 2.22 -9.57
C PHE A 69 -11.70 0.71 -9.77
N ASN A 70 -12.53 0.24 -10.69
CA ASN A 70 -12.70 -1.17 -11.01
C ASN A 70 -12.45 -1.39 -12.51
N HIS A 71 -11.55 -2.31 -12.87
CA HIS A 71 -11.19 -2.58 -14.28
C HIS A 71 -10.72 -1.32 -15.04
N CYS A 72 -10.05 -0.40 -14.34
CA CYS A 72 -9.60 0.85 -14.91
C CYS A 72 -8.14 0.79 -15.36
N THR A 73 -7.77 1.66 -16.30
CA THR A 73 -6.38 1.80 -16.77
C THR A 73 -5.88 3.22 -16.57
N PHE A 74 -4.62 3.35 -16.14
CA PHE A 74 -3.95 4.63 -15.89
C PHE A 74 -2.50 4.57 -16.40
N GLU A 75 -2.05 5.59 -17.13
CA GLU A 75 -0.60 5.80 -17.31
C GLU A 75 -0.02 6.36 -15.99
N THR A 76 -0.69 7.35 -15.39
CA THR A 76 -0.26 7.86 -14.08
C THR A 76 -1.45 8.26 -13.23
N ILE A 77 -1.39 7.92 -11.94
CA ILE A 77 -2.25 8.50 -10.92
C ILE A 77 -1.40 8.99 -9.75
N GLU A 78 -1.56 10.27 -9.42
CA GLU A 78 -0.86 10.93 -8.31
C GLU A 78 -1.87 11.51 -7.33
N ILE A 79 -1.66 11.21 -6.04
CA ILE A 79 -2.46 11.70 -4.93
C ILE A 79 -1.51 12.36 -3.94
N ALA A 80 -1.42 13.68 -4.01
CA ALA A 80 -0.46 14.48 -3.27
C ALA A 80 -1.12 15.52 -2.36
N CYS A 81 -0.55 15.74 -1.17
CA CYS A 81 -0.95 16.84 -0.27
C CYS A 81 -2.44 16.88 0.10
N SER A 82 -3.15 15.76 -0.07
CA SER A 82 -4.60 15.69 -0.01
C SER A 82 -5.10 15.08 1.30
N GLY A 83 -6.38 15.31 1.61
CA GLY A 83 -7.15 14.57 2.61
C GLY A 83 -8.05 13.58 1.90
N ILE A 84 -7.87 12.28 2.13
CA ILE A 84 -8.54 11.22 1.38
C ILE A 84 -9.25 10.27 2.33
N GLN A 85 -10.57 10.10 2.15
CA GLN A 85 -11.36 9.14 2.92
C GLN A 85 -10.96 7.70 2.58
N SER A 86 -11.26 7.24 1.37
CA SER A 86 -10.88 5.89 0.92
C SER A 86 -10.73 5.89 -0.59
N ILE A 87 -9.63 5.30 -1.08
CA ILE A 87 -9.43 5.04 -2.50
C ILE A 87 -9.07 3.56 -2.67
N GLN A 88 -9.81 2.91 -3.58
CA GLN A 88 -9.64 1.50 -3.90
C GLN A 88 -9.36 1.32 -5.38
N PHE A 89 -8.37 0.50 -5.69
CA PHE A 89 -8.07 0.04 -7.05
C PHE A 89 -8.27 -1.48 -7.10
N LYS A 90 -9.18 -1.91 -7.98
CA LYS A 90 -9.54 -3.32 -8.16
C LYS A 90 -9.41 -3.67 -9.64
N ASN A 91 -8.71 -4.76 -9.98
CA ASN A 91 -8.60 -5.20 -11.38
C ASN A 91 -8.02 -4.10 -12.28
N CYS A 92 -7.16 -3.22 -11.74
CA CYS A 92 -6.65 -2.06 -12.47
C CYS A 92 -5.28 -2.35 -13.10
N ILE A 93 -4.99 -1.66 -14.21
CA ILE A 93 -3.65 -1.63 -14.81
C ILE A 93 -3.12 -0.20 -14.67
N ILE A 94 -2.05 -0.02 -13.92
CA ILE A 94 -1.50 1.30 -13.58
C ILE A 94 -0.02 1.30 -13.89
N ASP A 95 0.43 2.15 -14.81
CA ASP A 95 1.87 2.26 -15.05
C ASP A 95 2.55 2.93 -13.84
N LYS A 96 2.02 4.06 -13.35
CA LYS A 96 2.55 4.71 -12.13
C LYS A 96 1.47 5.15 -11.14
N LEU A 97 1.56 4.67 -9.89
CA LEU A 97 0.76 5.14 -8.75
C LEU A 97 1.67 5.85 -7.73
N LEU A 98 1.42 7.13 -7.47
CA LEU A 98 2.11 7.93 -6.47
C LEU A 98 1.13 8.45 -5.41
N VAL A 99 1.39 8.14 -4.14
CA VAL A 99 0.64 8.63 -2.99
C VAL A 99 1.61 9.30 -2.03
N SER A 100 1.56 10.62 -1.91
CA SER A 100 2.57 11.34 -1.12
C SER A 100 2.11 12.55 -0.35
N ARG A 101 2.75 12.80 0.80
CA ARG A 101 2.57 14.01 1.61
C ARG A 101 1.11 14.30 1.98
N ASN A 102 0.25 13.29 2.04
CA ASN A 102 -1.17 13.50 2.32
C ASN A 102 -1.37 13.92 3.78
N LYS A 103 -2.28 14.87 3.99
CA LYS A 103 -2.60 15.41 5.33
C LYS A 103 -3.22 14.32 6.20
N TRP A 104 -4.08 13.51 5.60
CA TRP A 104 -4.69 12.32 6.16
C TRP A 104 -5.17 11.41 5.01
N PHE A 105 -5.04 10.11 5.17
CA PHE A 105 -5.46 9.10 4.19
C PHE A 105 -6.03 7.90 4.94
N ASN A 106 -7.34 7.76 5.05
CA ASN A 106 -7.86 6.72 5.96
C ASN A 106 -7.65 5.33 5.36
N GLU A 107 -7.91 5.13 4.07
CA GLU A 107 -7.73 3.81 3.46
C GLU A 107 -7.23 3.88 2.01
N LEU A 108 -6.07 3.27 1.74
CA LEU A 108 -5.66 2.88 0.39
C LEU A 108 -5.74 1.37 0.26
N LEU A 109 -6.54 0.89 -0.70
CA LEU A 109 -6.67 -0.53 -1.00
C LEU A 109 -6.29 -0.82 -2.45
N LEU A 110 -5.34 -1.73 -2.64
CA LEU A 110 -4.97 -2.30 -3.93
C LEU A 110 -5.35 -3.78 -3.90
N ALA A 111 -6.17 -4.24 -4.84
CA ALA A 111 -6.55 -5.64 -4.96
C ALA A 111 -6.52 -6.08 -6.43
N ASP A 112 -5.90 -7.23 -6.68
CA ASP A 112 -5.90 -7.88 -7.99
C ASP A 112 -5.57 -6.87 -9.12
N SER A 113 -4.51 -6.09 -8.96
CA SER A 113 -4.14 -5.02 -9.88
C SER A 113 -2.68 -5.18 -10.33
N GLN A 114 -2.41 -4.78 -11.58
CA GLN A 114 -1.06 -4.70 -12.13
C GLN A 114 -0.55 -3.28 -12.02
N ILE A 115 0.58 -3.09 -11.34
CA ILE A 115 1.20 -1.78 -11.13
C ILE A 115 2.69 -1.85 -11.46
N ASN A 116 3.16 -1.06 -12.43
CA ASN A 116 4.58 -1.07 -12.78
C ASN A 116 5.42 -0.30 -11.73
N THR A 117 4.95 0.87 -11.29
CA THR A 117 5.64 1.67 -10.26
C THR A 117 4.66 2.13 -9.19
N LEU A 118 4.86 1.68 -7.96
CA LEU A 118 4.11 2.10 -6.77
C LEU A 118 5.01 2.91 -5.83
N LEU A 119 4.63 4.16 -5.55
CA LEU A 119 5.36 5.04 -4.64
C LEU A 119 4.41 5.56 -3.56
N ILE A 120 4.62 5.18 -2.30
CA ILE A 120 3.84 5.65 -1.15
C ILE A 120 4.80 6.29 -0.16
N LYS A 121 4.87 7.63 -0.14
CA LYS A 121 5.90 8.33 0.63
C LYS A 121 5.43 9.53 1.44
N ASP A 122 6.02 9.71 2.61
CA ASP A 122 5.87 10.92 3.43
C ASP A 122 4.41 11.19 3.87
N ASN A 123 3.59 10.15 4.03
CA ASN A 123 2.21 10.31 4.49
C ASN A 123 2.14 10.18 6.01
N ASN A 124 1.97 11.33 6.66
CA ASN A 124 2.04 11.41 8.12
C ASN A 124 0.91 10.66 8.84
N LYS A 125 -0.29 10.61 8.25
CA LYS A 125 -1.45 9.93 8.82
C LYS A 125 -2.08 9.01 7.77
N ILE A 126 -1.85 7.70 7.90
CA ILE A 126 -2.52 6.65 7.12
C ILE A 126 -3.18 5.69 8.08
N ASP A 127 -4.50 5.49 8.05
CA ASP A 127 -5.15 4.52 8.96
C ASP A 127 -4.99 3.08 8.43
N VAL A 128 -5.20 2.85 7.13
CA VAL A 128 -5.02 1.54 6.50
C VAL A 128 -4.30 1.70 5.16
N LEU A 129 -3.18 0.98 5.01
CA LEU A 129 -2.59 0.67 3.72
C LEU A 129 -2.71 -0.83 3.48
N HIS A 130 -3.52 -1.21 2.49
CA HIS A 130 -3.75 -2.60 2.13
C HIS A 130 -3.33 -2.86 0.69
N ILE A 131 -2.21 -3.56 0.53
CA ILE A 131 -1.76 -4.12 -0.75
C ILE A 131 -2.07 -5.61 -0.71
N GLY A 132 -3.20 -6.00 -1.27
CA GLY A 132 -3.76 -7.36 -1.19
C GLY A 132 -3.01 -8.39 -2.01
N CYS A 133 -3.38 -9.65 -1.83
CA CYS A 133 -2.99 -10.76 -2.71
C CYS A 133 -3.51 -10.54 -4.14
N GLU A 134 -2.94 -11.28 -5.10
CA GLU A 134 -3.20 -11.16 -6.55
C GLU A 134 -2.69 -9.86 -7.21
N ASN A 135 -2.16 -8.91 -6.44
CA ASN A 135 -1.48 -7.75 -7.05
C ASN A 135 -0.15 -8.16 -7.70
N LEU A 136 0.11 -7.62 -8.89
CA LEU A 136 1.37 -7.75 -9.62
C LEU A 136 2.10 -6.41 -9.58
N LEU A 137 3.18 -6.31 -8.82
CA LEU A 137 3.91 -5.06 -8.62
C LEU A 137 5.32 -5.17 -9.21
N ASP A 138 5.68 -4.44 -10.26
CA ASP A 138 7.07 -4.50 -10.73
C ASP A 138 8.02 -3.86 -9.70
N GLN A 139 7.84 -2.56 -9.42
CA GLN A 139 8.62 -1.81 -8.43
C GLN A 139 7.72 -1.13 -7.40
N ALA A 140 8.04 -1.26 -6.10
CA ALA A 140 7.36 -0.51 -5.04
C ALA A 140 8.31 0.11 -4.02
N GLN A 141 8.02 1.36 -3.63
CA GLN A 141 8.69 2.05 -2.53
C GLN A 141 7.64 2.60 -1.54
N ILE A 142 7.72 2.14 -0.30
CA ILE A 142 6.82 2.56 0.79
C ILE A 142 7.70 3.15 1.89
N MET A 143 7.73 4.48 2.01
CA MET A 143 8.72 5.18 2.84
C MET A 143 8.11 6.29 3.71
N ASN A 144 8.57 6.43 4.96
CA ASN A 144 8.23 7.57 5.84
C ASN A 144 6.71 7.73 6.06
N ASN A 145 6.01 6.67 6.47
CA ASN A 145 4.55 6.70 6.65
C ASN A 145 4.15 6.42 8.11
N GLY A 146 3.05 7.04 8.56
CA GLY A 146 2.36 6.70 9.81
C GLY A 146 2.80 7.45 11.08
N GLU A 147 3.60 8.51 10.95
CA GLU A 147 4.15 9.28 12.09
C GLU A 147 3.11 9.81 13.10
N ARG A 148 1.90 10.20 12.67
CA ARG A 148 0.92 10.88 13.52
C ARG A 148 -0.17 9.97 14.12
N ASN A 149 -0.34 8.76 13.60
CA ASN A 149 -1.42 7.84 14.01
C ASN A 149 -0.95 6.39 14.16
N ALA A 150 0.35 6.18 14.39
CA ALA A 150 1.00 4.88 14.42
C ALA A 150 0.17 3.82 15.18
N ASN A 151 -0.23 4.08 16.43
CA ASN A 151 -0.95 3.09 17.26
C ASN A 151 -2.30 2.60 16.69
N GLN A 152 -2.88 3.31 15.72
CA GLN A 152 -4.15 2.97 15.10
C GLN A 152 -3.99 2.45 13.67
N SER A 153 -2.83 2.67 13.06
CA SER A 153 -2.61 2.34 11.66
C SER A 153 -2.32 0.86 11.45
N ARG A 154 -2.64 0.39 10.25
CA ARG A 154 -2.43 -0.99 9.80
C ARG A 154 -1.86 -1.00 8.40
N PHE A 155 -0.76 -1.73 8.23
CA PHE A 155 -0.07 -1.87 6.96
C PHE A 155 -0.03 -3.35 6.61
N PHE A 156 -0.67 -3.69 5.48
CA PHE A 156 -0.72 -5.06 4.95
C PHE A 156 -0.10 -5.09 3.56
N LEU A 157 0.83 -6.01 3.35
CA LEU A 157 1.55 -6.19 2.10
C LEU A 157 1.53 -7.69 1.73
N CYS A 158 0.74 -8.07 0.73
CA CYS A 158 0.67 -9.42 0.17
C CYS A 158 0.70 -9.41 -1.36
N PRO A 159 1.70 -8.88 -2.06
CA PRO A 159 1.70 -8.96 -3.52
C PRO A 159 1.88 -10.41 -3.99
N GLU A 160 1.18 -10.82 -5.05
CA GLU A 160 1.33 -12.15 -5.66
C GLU A 160 2.69 -12.29 -6.37
N ARG A 161 3.11 -11.24 -7.07
CA ARG A 161 4.41 -11.17 -7.74
C ARG A 161 4.99 -9.78 -7.67
N PHE A 162 6.31 -9.71 -7.52
CA PHE A 162 7.05 -8.47 -7.64
C PHE A 162 8.51 -8.66 -8.01
N ASN A 163 9.14 -7.62 -8.58
CA ASN A 163 10.58 -7.63 -8.88
C ASN A 163 11.38 -6.94 -7.77
N ASP A 164 10.95 -5.75 -7.32
CA ASP A 164 11.61 -4.99 -6.25
C ASP A 164 10.59 -4.30 -5.34
N ILE A 165 10.67 -4.56 -4.05
CA ILE A 165 9.91 -3.83 -3.03
C ILE A 165 10.85 -3.35 -1.94
N THR A 166 10.77 -2.05 -1.65
CA THR A 166 11.45 -1.43 -0.52
C THR A 166 10.43 -0.80 0.43
N VAL A 167 10.46 -1.21 1.71
CA VAL A 167 9.66 -0.63 2.79
C VAL A 167 10.61 -0.06 3.84
N LYS A 168 10.55 1.25 4.10
CA LYS A 168 11.45 1.92 5.04
C LYS A 168 10.77 2.96 5.93
N ASN A 169 11.27 3.13 7.14
CA ASN A 169 10.81 4.20 8.05
C ASN A 169 9.29 4.20 8.22
N LEU A 170 8.74 3.04 8.59
CA LEU A 170 7.31 2.84 8.78
C LEU A 170 6.97 2.93 10.27
N LYS A 171 5.89 3.63 10.64
CA LYS A 171 5.33 3.57 11.99
C LYS A 171 3.88 3.10 11.96
N THR A 172 3.58 1.99 12.62
CA THR A 172 2.25 1.38 12.55
C THR A 172 1.94 0.50 13.75
N GLY A 173 0.68 0.41 14.17
CA GLY A 173 0.26 -0.47 15.26
C GLY A 173 0.45 -1.93 14.85
N ARG A 174 0.15 -2.22 13.58
CA ARG A 174 0.34 -3.53 12.97
C ARG A 174 1.00 -3.43 11.60
N PHE A 175 2.05 -4.22 11.40
CA PHE A 175 2.65 -4.48 10.09
C PHE A 175 2.48 -5.96 9.76
N GLU A 176 1.88 -6.27 8.63
CA GLU A 176 1.64 -7.63 8.18
C GLU A 176 2.15 -7.83 6.76
N LEU A 177 2.91 -8.90 6.59
CA LEU A 177 3.51 -9.31 5.34
C LEU A 177 3.03 -10.73 5.01
N GLY A 178 2.37 -10.84 3.86
CA GLY A 178 1.90 -12.10 3.30
C GLY A 178 2.70 -12.47 2.06
N THR A 179 3.16 -13.71 1.96
CA THR A 179 3.90 -14.29 0.81
C THR A 179 5.15 -13.53 0.33
N PHE A 180 6.10 -14.29 -0.21
CA PHE A 180 7.18 -13.74 -1.01
C PHE A 180 6.95 -14.18 -2.45
N GLY A 181 6.68 -13.24 -3.35
CA GLY A 181 6.64 -13.52 -4.78
C GLY A 181 7.94 -14.22 -5.21
N GLN A 182 7.90 -15.13 -6.16
CA GLN A 182 9.10 -15.86 -6.62
C GLN A 182 10.07 -14.94 -7.38
N PHE A 183 11.38 -15.11 -7.17
CA PHE A 183 12.47 -14.36 -7.82
C PHE A 183 12.46 -12.85 -7.55
N SER A 184 12.18 -12.47 -6.31
CA SER A 184 11.93 -11.08 -5.93
C SER A 184 13.00 -10.50 -5.00
N ASN A 185 13.19 -9.18 -5.04
CA ASN A 185 13.99 -8.44 -4.06
C ASN A 185 13.05 -7.73 -3.09
N LEU A 186 13.18 -8.03 -1.80
CA LEU A 186 12.41 -7.38 -0.74
C LEU A 186 13.36 -6.83 0.32
N ASN A 187 13.30 -5.52 0.54
CA ASN A 187 14.05 -4.83 1.57
C ASN A 187 13.10 -4.13 2.54
N ILE A 188 13.05 -4.60 3.78
CA ILE A 188 12.26 -4.02 4.85
C ILE A 188 13.22 -3.52 5.91
N ASP A 189 13.15 -2.23 6.26
CA ASP A 189 14.08 -1.65 7.24
C ASP A 189 13.44 -0.52 8.06
N ASN A 190 13.92 -0.35 9.29
CA ASN A 190 13.47 0.66 10.25
C ASN A 190 11.94 0.74 10.38
N ILE A 191 11.33 -0.38 10.77
CA ILE A 191 9.90 -0.49 11.05
C ILE A 191 9.66 -0.31 12.54
N THR A 192 8.73 0.57 12.91
CA THR A 192 8.29 0.75 14.30
C THR A 192 6.86 0.24 14.43
N ALA A 193 6.66 -0.89 15.12
CA ALA A 193 5.35 -1.49 15.30
C ALA A 193 5.23 -2.33 16.58
N ASP A 194 4.02 -2.42 17.12
CA ASP A 194 3.73 -3.27 18.28
C ASP A 194 3.39 -4.72 17.87
N GLU A 195 2.75 -4.90 16.70
CA GLU A 195 2.50 -6.21 16.12
C GLU A 195 3.14 -6.30 14.72
N VAL A 196 4.00 -7.29 14.52
CA VAL A 196 4.57 -7.66 13.22
C VAL A 196 4.15 -9.08 12.90
N ILE A 197 3.62 -9.31 11.70
CA ILE A 197 3.15 -10.63 11.27
C ILE A 197 3.80 -10.99 9.95
N PHE A 198 4.43 -12.16 9.92
CA PHE A 198 4.88 -12.83 8.73
C PHE A 198 4.00 -14.06 8.51
N LYS A 199 3.35 -14.16 7.35
CA LYS A 199 2.45 -15.27 7.04
C LYS A 199 2.68 -15.80 5.64
N ASN A 200 2.71 -17.13 5.49
CA ASN A 200 2.91 -17.79 4.20
C ASN A 200 4.18 -17.33 3.47
N CYS A 201 5.21 -16.96 4.21
CA CYS A 201 6.43 -16.34 3.71
C CYS A 201 7.47 -17.44 3.41
N PHE A 202 7.70 -17.74 2.14
CA PHE A 202 8.64 -18.80 1.72
C PHE A 202 9.76 -18.22 0.87
N GLU A 203 10.97 -18.16 1.42
CA GLU A 203 12.11 -17.45 0.80
C GLU A 203 12.68 -18.12 -0.47
N LYS A 204 12.27 -19.35 -0.82
CA LYS A 204 12.92 -20.11 -1.90
C LYS A 204 13.03 -19.30 -3.20
N SER A 205 14.26 -18.86 -3.51
CA SER A 205 14.65 -18.08 -4.69
C SER A 205 14.48 -16.56 -4.61
N ASN A 206 14.31 -15.99 -3.42
CA ASN A 206 14.13 -14.54 -3.19
C ASN A 206 15.33 -13.93 -2.46
N ASN A 207 15.59 -12.65 -2.70
CA ASN A 207 16.56 -11.87 -1.93
C ASN A 207 15.79 -11.01 -0.92
N VAL A 208 15.63 -11.57 0.28
CA VAL A 208 14.87 -10.93 1.37
C VAL A 208 15.82 -10.40 2.42
N GLN A 209 15.74 -9.09 2.70
CA GLN A 209 16.46 -8.41 3.77
C GLN A 209 15.46 -7.76 4.73
N ILE A 210 15.56 -8.12 5.99
CA ILE A 210 14.70 -7.70 7.09
C ILE A 210 15.59 -7.05 8.16
N GLY A 211 15.56 -5.73 8.17
CA GLY A 211 16.36 -4.84 8.99
C GLY A 211 15.76 -4.58 10.36
N ASP A 212 15.86 -3.32 10.80
CA ASP A 212 15.52 -2.91 12.16
C ASP A 212 14.01 -2.91 12.44
N PHE A 213 13.62 -3.52 13.57
CA PHE A 213 12.26 -3.39 14.14
C PHE A 213 12.28 -2.83 15.55
N LYS A 214 11.40 -1.88 15.84
CA LYS A 214 11.29 -1.22 17.15
C LYS A 214 9.84 -1.25 17.64
N PRO A 215 9.59 -1.51 18.92
CA PRO A 215 8.27 -1.30 19.53
C PRO A 215 7.78 0.14 19.37
N LEU A 216 6.46 0.36 19.24
CA LEU A 216 5.87 1.68 19.48
C LEU A 216 5.75 1.95 20.98
N SER A 217 5.32 0.94 21.74
CA SER A 217 5.15 1.01 23.17
C SER A 217 6.15 0.12 23.91
N LYS A 218 6.52 0.49 25.15
CA LYS A 218 7.43 -0.34 25.98
C LYS A 218 6.76 -1.63 26.48
N ALA A 219 5.45 -1.77 26.30
CA ALA A 219 4.71 -2.98 26.62
C ALA A 219 4.89 -3.95 25.45
N SER A 220 5.67 -5.02 25.69
CA SER A 220 5.98 -6.16 24.81
C SER A 220 5.38 -6.10 23.39
N SER A 221 6.24 -5.87 22.39
CA SER A 221 5.88 -6.09 20.98
C SER A 221 5.89 -7.56 20.65
N VAL A 222 5.08 -7.97 19.68
CA VAL A 222 5.00 -9.36 19.23
C VAL A 222 5.36 -9.45 17.75
N VAL A 223 6.26 -10.37 17.43
CA VAL A 223 6.52 -10.83 16.06
C VAL A 223 5.92 -12.23 15.93
N LYS A 224 4.91 -12.36 15.08
CA LYS A 224 4.27 -13.65 14.76
C LYS A 224 4.76 -14.15 13.42
N ILE A 225 5.20 -15.39 13.37
CA ILE A 225 5.64 -16.06 12.14
C ILE A 225 4.79 -17.32 11.99
N SER A 226 3.97 -17.35 10.94
CA SER A 226 2.99 -18.40 10.70
C SER A 226 3.15 -18.99 9.30
N ASP A 227 3.15 -20.32 9.20
CA ASP A 227 3.28 -21.06 7.93
C ASP A 227 4.41 -20.53 7.03
N SER A 228 5.60 -20.26 7.60
CA SER A 228 6.69 -19.55 6.92
C SER A 228 8.05 -20.22 7.09
N TYR A 229 8.94 -20.01 6.14
CA TYR A 229 10.34 -20.46 6.17
C TYR A 229 11.29 -19.29 5.84
N PHE A 230 12.23 -19.03 6.76
CA PHE A 230 13.25 -18.00 6.63
C PHE A 230 14.65 -18.58 6.85
N ASN A 231 15.65 -18.03 6.18
CA ASN A 231 17.04 -18.14 6.62
C ASN A 231 17.33 -17.09 7.70
N SER A 232 18.15 -17.44 8.70
CA SER A 232 18.62 -16.45 9.67
C SER A 232 19.34 -15.26 9.02
N SER A 233 19.97 -15.45 7.84
CA SER A 233 20.62 -14.38 7.10
C SER A 233 19.65 -13.35 6.51
N ASN A 234 18.35 -13.64 6.45
CA ASN A 234 17.35 -12.66 6.05
C ASN A 234 17.19 -11.55 7.09
N PHE A 235 17.47 -11.86 8.35
CA PHE A 235 17.35 -10.92 9.45
C PHE A 235 18.71 -10.30 9.77
N THR A 236 18.71 -9.02 10.13
CA THR A 236 19.90 -8.42 10.76
C THR A 236 20.17 -9.10 12.11
N ASN A 237 21.45 -9.30 12.45
CA ASN A 237 21.90 -10.12 13.60
C ASN A 237 21.26 -9.73 14.96
N ASP A 238 20.76 -8.51 15.07
CA ASP A 238 20.16 -7.98 16.30
C ASP A 238 18.63 -8.07 16.33
N PHE A 239 17.97 -8.62 15.30
CA PHE A 239 16.51 -8.68 15.24
C PHE A 239 15.93 -9.74 16.19
N LEU A 240 16.48 -10.96 16.15
CA LEU A 240 15.97 -12.12 16.91
C LEU A 240 16.39 -12.14 18.39
N SER A 241 17.28 -11.24 18.81
CA SER A 241 17.89 -11.23 20.14
C SER A 241 17.39 -10.11 21.06
N ARG A 242 16.37 -9.33 20.67
CA ARG A 242 15.89 -8.17 21.45
C ARG A 242 14.99 -8.61 22.61
N GLU A 243 15.39 -8.25 23.83
CA GLU A 243 14.70 -8.60 25.09
C GLU A 243 13.24 -8.09 25.19
N ASN A 244 12.82 -7.13 24.36
CA ASN A 244 11.49 -6.52 24.41
C ASN A 244 10.54 -6.99 23.29
N ILE A 245 10.94 -7.99 22.51
CA ILE A 245 10.14 -8.56 21.42
C ILE A 245 9.86 -10.03 21.72
N LEU A 246 8.58 -10.37 21.86
CA LEU A 246 8.13 -11.76 21.91
C LEU A 246 8.06 -12.31 20.49
N ILE A 247 8.73 -13.42 20.22
CA ILE A 247 8.66 -14.12 18.94
C ILE A 247 7.78 -15.35 19.09
N GLU A 248 6.70 -15.40 18.31
CA GLU A 248 5.75 -16.52 18.26
C GLU A 248 5.91 -17.24 16.92
N LEU A 249 6.15 -18.55 16.97
CA LEU A 249 6.28 -19.41 15.79
C LEU A 249 5.11 -20.39 15.72
N GLU A 250 4.41 -20.41 14.60
CA GLU A 250 3.33 -21.36 14.29
C GLU A 250 3.63 -22.05 12.95
N ASN A 251 3.81 -23.36 12.95
CA ASN A 251 4.14 -24.16 11.74
C ASN A 251 5.27 -23.55 10.89
N SER A 252 6.25 -22.91 11.53
CA SER A 252 7.28 -22.10 10.86
C SER A 252 8.68 -22.49 11.29
N ILE A 253 9.66 -22.21 10.42
CA ILE A 253 11.07 -22.51 10.64
C ILE A 253 11.92 -21.28 10.33
N ILE A 254 12.86 -20.96 11.22
CA ILE A 254 13.99 -20.07 10.94
C ILE A 254 15.23 -20.96 10.91
N ASP A 255 15.81 -21.12 9.72
CA ASP A 255 16.98 -21.96 9.51
C ASP A 255 18.25 -21.17 9.89
N HIS A 256 18.87 -21.59 10.99
CA HIS A 256 20.21 -21.15 11.35
C HIS A 256 21.19 -21.99 10.55
N ASN A 257 21.55 -21.54 9.35
CA ASN A 257 22.65 -22.13 8.62
C ASN A 257 23.86 -22.20 9.57
N SER A 258 24.26 -23.43 9.91
CA SER A 258 25.32 -23.77 10.86
C SER A 258 26.69 -23.42 10.26
N GLY A 259 26.95 -22.13 10.14
CA GLY A 259 28.21 -21.53 9.72
C GLY A 259 28.92 -20.90 10.91
N LYS A 260 29.45 -21.75 11.81
CA LYS A 260 30.44 -21.42 12.86
C LYS A 260 30.15 -20.19 13.73
N PHE A 261 29.46 -20.41 14.84
CA PHE A 261 29.88 -19.79 16.10
C PHE A 261 31.02 -20.65 16.67
N ALA A 262 32.24 -20.16 16.53
CA ALA A 262 33.43 -20.60 17.27
C ALA A 262 34.15 -19.34 17.76
#